data_AF-A0A2P5YBH3-F1
#
_entry.id   AF-A0A2P5YBH3-F1
#
_cell.length_a   1.000
_cell.length_b   1.000
_cell.length_c   1.000
_cell.angle_alpha   90.00
_cell.angle_beta   90.00
_cell.angle_gamma   90.00
#
_symmetry.space_group_name_H-M   'P 1'
#
loop_
_entity.id
_entity.type
_entity.pdbx_description
1 polymer ?
#
loop_
_entity_poly.entity_id
_entity_poly.type
_entity_poly.pdbx_seq_one_letter_code
_entity_poly.pdbx_strand_id
1 'polypeptide(L)'
;MDIGALLTSAGINIAICVVLLSLYSILRKQPSNVSVYFMRRLISEPIKHSDPFHFERLVPSASWIVRAWQATNEEILAAGGVDALVFLRIVVFSIRVFIIAAAICVFLLLPVNYYGQEMQHKQIHSESLEVFTIGNVKEGSKWFWTHCLALYVISCSACVLLHFEYKNITKMRLAHITGSPVNPSHFTVLVRSIPCSQNHSYSKSVEDFFSTYYPASYVSHQMVYRAGRVDKLMVLCGLVSPLTTKNPTGCRPDLCHPSNSPHLMLKSYNPKPTTVAGMGILA
;
A
#
# COMPACT_ATOMS: atom_id res chain seq x y z
N MET A 1 -5.42 -17.36 30.96
CA MET A 1 -6.39 -17.02 29.88
C MET A 1 -7.05 -18.31 29.39
N ASP A 2 -8.39 -18.39 29.40
CA ASP A 2 -9.10 -19.64 29.12
C ASP A 2 -9.09 -20.01 27.63
N ILE A 3 -8.58 -21.21 27.31
CA ILE A 3 -8.55 -21.76 25.95
C ILE A 3 -9.96 -21.80 25.34
N GLY A 4 -10.98 -22.08 26.16
CA GLY A 4 -12.38 -22.09 25.74
C GLY A 4 -12.87 -20.71 25.26
N ALA A 5 -12.48 -19.62 25.92
CA ALA A 5 -12.86 -18.27 25.51
C ALA A 5 -12.17 -17.85 24.20
N LEU A 6 -10.90 -18.25 24.01
CA LEU A 6 -10.19 -18.02 22.76
C LEU A 6 -10.82 -18.81 21.60
N LEU A 7 -11.17 -20.08 21.84
CA LEU A 7 -11.76 -20.94 20.81
C LEU A 7 -13.17 -20.49 20.42
N THR A 8 -14.00 -20.07 21.38
CA THR A 8 -15.34 -19.53 21.07
C THR A 8 -15.25 -18.22 20.28
N SER A 9 -14.36 -17.31 20.66
CA SER A 9 -14.11 -16.06 19.91
C SER A 9 -13.61 -16.34 18.50
N ALA A 10 -12.61 -17.22 18.34
CA ALA A 10 -12.11 -17.62 17.02
C ALA A 10 -13.21 -18.27 16.17
N GLY A 11 -14.00 -19.18 16.76
CA GLY A 11 -15.12 -19.83 16.09
C GLY A 11 -16.17 -18.84 15.57
N ILE A 12 -16.57 -17.85 16.39
CA ILE A 12 -17.53 -16.81 15.98
C ILE A 12 -16.97 -15.97 14.83
N ASN A 13 -15.71 -15.52 14.92
CA ASN A 13 -15.09 -14.71 13.87
C ASN A 13 -14.94 -15.50 12.55
N ILE A 14 -14.56 -16.78 12.62
CA ILE A 14 -14.49 -17.66 11.45
C ILE A 14 -15.88 -17.85 10.84
N ALA A 15 -16.92 -18.08 11.66
CA ALA A 15 -18.29 -18.23 11.17
C ALA A 15 -18.78 -16.96 10.44
N ILE A 16 -18.54 -15.77 11.01
CA ILE A 16 -18.86 -14.49 10.37
C ILE A 16 -18.10 -14.35 9.05
N CYS A 17 -16.81 -14.68 9.03
CA CYS A 17 -15.99 -14.64 7.82
C CYS A 17 -16.57 -15.54 6.71
N VAL A 18 -16.95 -16.78 7.04
CA VAL A 18 -17.56 -17.73 6.09
C VAL A 18 -18.88 -17.19 5.55
N VAL A 19 -19.73 -16.59 6.39
CA VAL A 19 -20.99 -15.98 5.96
C VAL A 19 -20.73 -14.81 5.00
N LEU A 20 -19.79 -13.91 5.34
CA LEU A 20 -19.45 -12.77 4.49
C LEU A 20 -18.82 -13.20 3.15
N LEU A 21 -17.93 -14.20 3.16
CA LEU A 21 -17.33 -14.74 1.93
C LEU A 21 -18.37 -15.43 1.04
N SER A 22 -19.34 -16.12 1.65
CA SER A 22 -20.45 -16.73 0.94
C SER A 22 -21.35 -15.65 0.31
N LEU A 23 -21.71 -14.63 1.09
CA LEU A 23 -22.50 -13.49 0.64
C LEU A 23 -21.79 -12.76 -0.52
N TYR A 24 -20.51 -12.44 -0.38
CA TYR A 24 -19.68 -11.86 -1.44
C TYR A 24 -19.68 -12.74 -2.70
N SER A 25 -19.54 -14.06 -2.55
CA SER A 25 -19.54 -15.01 -3.67
C SER A 25 -20.86 -15.03 -4.45
N ILE A 26 -21.98 -14.70 -3.80
CA ILE A 26 -23.30 -14.57 -4.42
C ILE A 26 -23.47 -13.18 -5.05
N LEU A 27 -23.21 -12.10 -4.29
CA LEU A 27 -23.40 -10.73 -4.77
C LEU A 27 -22.55 -10.41 -5.99
N ARG A 28 -21.30 -10.90 -6.05
CA ARG A 28 -20.41 -10.66 -7.20
C ARG A 28 -20.91 -11.26 -8.51
N LYS A 29 -21.75 -12.31 -8.43
CA LYS A 29 -22.32 -12.96 -9.61
C LYS A 29 -23.62 -12.27 -10.08
N GLN A 30 -24.26 -11.44 -9.24
CA GLN A 30 -25.52 -10.77 -9.59
C GLN A 30 -25.31 -9.63 -10.59
N PRO A 31 -26.13 -9.54 -11.67
CA PRO A 31 -25.92 -8.59 -12.75
C PRO A 31 -26.06 -7.13 -12.31
N SER A 32 -26.93 -6.86 -11.33
CA SER A 32 -27.12 -5.52 -10.74
C SER A 32 -25.85 -4.96 -10.10
N ASN A 33 -25.00 -5.83 -9.54
CA ASN A 33 -23.82 -5.43 -8.78
C ASN A 33 -22.52 -5.50 -9.59
N VAL A 34 -22.57 -5.91 -10.86
CA VAL A 34 -21.36 -6.03 -11.71
C VAL A 34 -20.67 -4.67 -11.87
N SER A 35 -21.45 -3.59 -11.98
CA SER A 35 -20.93 -2.22 -12.05
C SER A 35 -20.06 -1.88 -10.84
N VAL A 36 -20.45 -2.30 -9.64
CA VAL A 36 -19.72 -2.01 -8.39
C VAL A 36 -18.45 -2.84 -8.28
N TYR A 37 -18.52 -4.16 -8.50
CA TYR A 37 -17.39 -5.06 -8.30
C TYR A 37 -16.38 -5.09 -9.46
N PHE A 38 -16.81 -4.76 -10.68
CA PHE A 38 -16.00 -4.85 -11.90
C PHE A 38 -15.89 -3.51 -12.65
N MET A 39 -16.09 -2.38 -11.98
CA MET A 39 -16.06 -1.04 -12.60
C MET A 39 -14.83 -0.81 -13.48
N ARG A 40 -13.63 -1.14 -12.98
CA ARG A 40 -12.38 -0.97 -13.74
C ARG A 40 -12.33 -1.83 -15.01
N ARG A 41 -12.89 -3.04 -14.95
CA ARG A 41 -12.97 -3.95 -16.10
C ARG A 41 -13.96 -3.43 -17.14
N LEU A 42 -15.10 -2.88 -16.72
CA LEU A 42 -16.09 -2.27 -17.60
C LEU A 42 -15.56 -1.03 -18.34
N ILE A 43 -14.65 -0.27 -17.72
CA ILE A 43 -13.98 0.87 -18.34
C ILE A 43 -12.96 0.42 -19.40
N SER A 44 -12.35 -0.75 -19.22
CA SER A 44 -11.31 -1.26 -20.12
C SER A 44 -11.88 -2.10 -21.27
N GLU A 45 -12.94 -2.88 -21.02
CA GLU A 45 -13.68 -3.66 -22.01
C GLU A 45 -15.18 -3.68 -21.68
N PRO A 46 -16.06 -3.20 -22.59
CA PRO A 46 -17.50 -3.35 -22.40
C PRO A 46 -17.89 -4.83 -22.50
N ILE A 47 -18.40 -5.38 -21.40
CA ILE A 47 -18.84 -6.78 -21.33
C ILE A 47 -20.02 -6.99 -22.29
N LYS A 48 -19.86 -7.88 -23.27
CA LYS A 48 -20.97 -8.38 -24.09
C LYS A 48 -21.91 -9.20 -23.20
N HIS A 49 -23.09 -8.66 -22.90
CA HIS A 49 -24.10 -9.35 -22.11
C HIS A 49 -24.71 -10.51 -22.91
N SER A 50 -24.27 -11.72 -22.61
CA SER A 50 -25.03 -12.93 -22.90
C SER A 50 -24.92 -13.82 -21.66
N ASP A 51 -25.98 -13.87 -20.86
CA ASP A 51 -26.64 -15.15 -20.53
C ASP A 51 -27.81 -15.01 -19.55
N PRO A 52 -28.84 -15.88 -19.67
CA PRO A 52 -30.06 -15.83 -18.87
C PRO A 52 -29.81 -16.23 -17.40
N PHE A 53 -30.77 -15.91 -16.54
CA PHE A 53 -30.74 -16.21 -15.11
C PHE A 53 -30.59 -17.71 -14.81
N HIS A 54 -29.40 -18.14 -14.39
CA HIS A 54 -29.15 -19.51 -13.89
C HIS A 54 -29.11 -19.54 -12.35
N PHE A 55 -29.78 -20.51 -11.74
CA PHE A 55 -29.77 -20.76 -10.28
C PHE A 55 -28.37 -21.09 -9.71
N GLU A 56 -27.44 -21.56 -10.56
CA GLU A 56 -25.99 -21.67 -10.31
C GLU A 56 -25.35 -20.35 -9.78
N ARG A 57 -26.02 -19.22 -10.00
CA ARG A 57 -25.60 -17.89 -9.55
C ARG A 57 -25.74 -17.70 -8.03
N LEU A 58 -26.64 -18.44 -7.38
CA LEU A 58 -26.91 -18.36 -5.94
C LEU A 58 -26.04 -19.32 -5.11
N VAL A 59 -25.32 -20.24 -5.77
CA VAL A 59 -24.41 -21.16 -5.09
C VAL A 59 -23.07 -20.44 -4.80
N PRO A 60 -22.63 -20.34 -3.54
CA PRO A 60 -21.32 -19.78 -3.22
C PRO A 60 -20.23 -20.66 -3.84
N SER A 61 -19.32 -20.05 -4.62
CA SER A 61 -18.21 -20.75 -5.27
C SER A 61 -16.90 -20.14 -4.83
N ALA A 62 -15.99 -20.97 -4.33
CA ALA A 62 -14.62 -20.58 -3.98
C ALA A 62 -13.68 -20.46 -5.20
N SER A 63 -14.17 -20.69 -6.43
CA SER A 63 -13.35 -20.65 -7.64
C SER A 63 -12.62 -19.32 -7.84
N TRP A 64 -13.20 -18.20 -7.39
CA TRP A 64 -12.57 -16.89 -7.49
C TRP A 64 -11.32 -16.75 -6.61
N ILE A 65 -11.28 -17.44 -5.47
CA ILE A 65 -10.11 -17.46 -4.58
C ILE A 65 -8.95 -18.17 -5.28
N VAL A 66 -9.23 -19.33 -5.89
CA VAL A 66 -8.23 -20.08 -6.65
C VAL A 66 -7.71 -19.26 -7.83
N ARG A 67 -8.60 -18.60 -8.57
CA ARG A 67 -8.19 -17.70 -9.65
C ARG A 67 -7.37 -16.51 -9.16
N ALA A 68 -7.72 -15.91 -8.02
CA ALA A 68 -6.95 -14.83 -7.42
C ALA A 68 -5.56 -15.31 -6.97
N TRP A 69 -5.44 -16.54 -6.48
CA TRP A 69 -4.16 -17.14 -6.09
C TRP A 69 -3.26 -17.49 -7.29
N GLN A 70 -3.86 -17.84 -8.43
CA GLN A 70 -3.14 -18.13 -9.68
C GLN A 70 -2.69 -16.88 -10.43
N ALA A 71 -3.14 -15.68 -10.01
CA ALA A 71 -2.82 -14.43 -10.69
C ALA A 71 -1.31 -14.17 -10.66
N THR A 72 -0.75 -13.91 -11.85
CA THR A 72 0.69 -13.66 -11.98
C THR A 72 1.04 -12.21 -11.66
N ASN A 73 2.31 -11.95 -11.31
CA ASN A 73 2.78 -10.59 -11.05
C ASN A 73 2.54 -9.65 -12.24
N GLU A 74 2.64 -10.15 -13.47
CA GLU A 74 2.45 -9.36 -14.69
C GLU A 74 0.97 -8.99 -14.90
N GLU A 75 0.05 -9.91 -14.62
CA GLU A 75 -1.40 -9.63 -14.67
C GLU A 75 -1.78 -8.57 -13.63
N ILE A 76 -1.20 -8.66 -12.43
CA ILE A 76 -1.44 -7.71 -11.34
C ILE A 76 -0.83 -6.34 -11.68
N LEU A 77 0.36 -6.33 -12.29
CA LEU A 77 1.00 -5.11 -12.78
C LEU A 77 0.13 -4.43 -13.85
N ALA A 78 -0.39 -5.19 -14.81
CA ALA A 78 -1.23 -4.67 -15.88
C ALA A 78 -2.57 -4.15 -15.35
N ALA A 79 -3.18 -4.81 -14.36
CA ALA A 79 -4.49 -4.43 -13.83
C ALA A 79 -4.43 -3.28 -12.80
N GLY A 80 -3.43 -3.31 -11.91
CA GLY A 80 -3.33 -2.45 -10.73
C GLY A 80 -2.17 -1.46 -10.74
N GLY A 81 -1.20 -1.62 -11.65
CA GLY A 81 0.04 -0.85 -11.66
C GLY A 81 1.06 -1.30 -10.62
N VAL A 82 2.19 -0.61 -10.58
CA VAL A 82 3.32 -0.96 -9.69
C VAL A 82 2.95 -0.86 -8.22
N ASP A 83 2.15 0.15 -7.83
CA ASP A 83 1.80 0.39 -6.43
C ASP A 83 0.98 -0.77 -5.84
N ALA A 84 -0.04 -1.24 -6.58
CA ALA A 84 -0.84 -2.40 -6.18
C ALA A 84 0.00 -3.68 -6.05
N LEU A 85 0.94 -3.88 -6.97
CA LEU A 85 1.84 -5.03 -6.93
C LEU A 85 2.82 -4.96 -5.75
N VAL A 86 3.36 -3.79 -5.44
CA VAL A 86 4.21 -3.57 -4.26
C VAL A 86 3.42 -3.82 -2.97
N PHE A 87 2.19 -3.33 -2.88
CA PHE A 87 1.31 -3.60 -1.75
C PHE A 87 1.09 -5.10 -1.52
N LEU A 88 0.75 -5.84 -2.58
CA LEU A 88 0.57 -7.29 -2.49
C LEU A 88 1.87 -8.00 -2.06
N ARG A 89 3.01 -7.58 -2.58
CA ARG A 89 4.32 -8.12 -2.21
C ARG A 89 4.64 -7.90 -0.73
N ILE A 90 4.26 -6.77 -0.14
CA ILE A 90 4.41 -6.53 1.31
C ILE A 90 3.59 -7.55 2.12
N VAL A 91 2.38 -7.87 1.67
CA VAL A 91 1.54 -8.90 2.32
C VAL A 91 2.20 -10.28 2.22
N VAL A 92 2.67 -10.67 1.02
CA VAL A 92 3.37 -11.96 0.81
C VAL A 92 4.66 -12.05 1.63
N PHE A 93 5.44 -10.96 1.66
CA PHE A 93 6.63 -10.83 2.49
C PHE A 93 6.29 -11.05 3.97
N SER A 94 5.25 -10.38 4.48
CA SER A 94 4.82 -10.52 5.87
C SER A 94 4.46 -11.97 6.20
N ILE A 95 3.68 -12.64 5.33
CA ILE A 95 3.33 -14.05 5.51
C ILE A 95 4.57 -14.93 5.58
N ARG A 96 5.58 -14.71 4.72
CA ARG A 96 6.83 -15.49 4.73
C ARG A 96 7.60 -15.32 6.05
N VAL A 97 7.73 -14.09 6.54
CA VAL A 97 8.38 -13.81 7.83
C VAL A 97 7.61 -14.48 8.98
N PHE A 98 6.28 -14.37 8.97
CA PHE A 98 5.44 -15.00 9.99
C PHE A 98 5.51 -16.52 9.97
N ILE A 99 5.65 -17.17 8.80
CA ILE A 99 5.82 -18.63 8.73
C ILE A 99 7.14 -19.06 9.40
N ILE A 100 8.24 -18.36 9.12
CA ILE A 100 9.54 -18.65 9.75
C ILE A 100 9.47 -18.43 11.26
N ALA A 101 8.90 -17.29 11.68
CA ALA A 101 8.71 -16.97 13.08
C ALA A 101 7.81 -18.00 13.77
N ALA A 102 6.69 -18.40 13.16
CA ALA A 102 5.78 -19.41 13.68
C ALA A 102 6.48 -20.76 13.83
N ALA A 103 7.27 -21.20 12.85
CA ALA A 103 8.03 -22.44 12.95
C ALA A 103 9.02 -22.39 14.13
N ILE A 104 9.80 -21.31 14.26
CA ILE A 104 10.73 -21.13 15.39
C ILE A 104 9.99 -21.10 16.72
N CYS A 105 8.88 -20.37 16.80
CA CYS A 105 8.07 -20.29 18.01
C CYS A 105 7.49 -21.66 18.40
N VAL A 106 6.94 -22.42 17.44
CA VAL A 106 6.30 -23.71 17.70
C VAL A 106 7.33 -24.80 18.02
N PHE A 107 8.45 -24.86 17.31
CA PHE A 107 9.43 -25.95 17.47
C PHE A 107 10.50 -25.67 18.53
N LEU A 108 10.81 -24.41 18.84
CA LEU A 108 11.85 -24.05 19.81
C LEU A 108 11.28 -23.38 21.05
N LEU A 109 10.48 -22.33 20.91
CA LEU A 109 10.03 -21.56 22.07
C LEU A 109 8.92 -22.26 22.87
N LEU A 110 7.99 -22.93 22.18
CA LEU A 110 6.87 -23.61 22.82
C LEU A 110 7.34 -24.75 23.74
N PRO A 111 8.24 -25.67 23.32
CA PRO A 111 8.74 -26.72 24.20
C PRO A 111 9.60 -26.16 25.34
N VAL A 112 10.43 -25.16 25.07
CA VAL A 112 11.26 -24.50 26.10
C VAL A 112 10.39 -23.87 27.18
N ASN A 113 9.32 -23.19 26.80
CA ASN A 113 8.38 -22.61 27.75
C ASN A 113 7.66 -23.71 28.55
N TYR A 114 7.21 -24.78 27.90
CA TYR A 114 6.48 -25.86 28.55
C TYR A 114 7.30 -26.61 29.62
N TYR A 115 8.60 -26.80 29.38
CA TYR A 115 9.54 -27.46 30.31
C TYR A 115 10.33 -26.49 31.19
N GLY A 116 9.97 -25.19 31.23
CA GLY A 116 10.71 -24.16 31.96
C GLY A 116 10.76 -24.33 33.49
N GLN A 117 9.76 -25.01 34.05
CA GLN A 117 9.65 -25.32 35.47
C GLN A 117 9.13 -26.74 35.68
N GLU A 118 9.68 -27.46 36.68
CA GLU A 118 9.13 -28.73 37.14
C GLU A 118 7.76 -28.49 37.77
N MET A 119 6.70 -28.81 37.04
CA MET A 119 5.32 -28.85 37.51
C MET A 119 4.73 -30.22 37.21
N GLN A 120 3.73 -30.66 37.98
CA GLN A 120 2.94 -31.82 37.58
C GLN A 120 1.98 -31.40 36.47
N HIS A 121 2.37 -31.68 35.22
CA HIS A 121 1.53 -31.44 34.06
C HIS A 121 0.26 -32.29 34.14
N LYS A 122 -0.90 -31.63 34.12
CA LYS A 122 -2.21 -32.24 33.91
C LYS A 122 -2.38 -32.57 32.42
N GLN A 123 -3.49 -33.21 32.07
CA GLN A 123 -3.82 -33.40 30.65
C GLN A 123 -3.87 -32.05 29.91
N ILE A 124 -3.28 -32.03 28.70
CA ILE A 124 -3.07 -30.86 27.83
C ILE A 124 -4.34 -29.98 27.68
N HIS A 125 -5.52 -30.58 27.71
CA HIS A 125 -6.80 -29.88 27.55
C HIS A 125 -7.22 -29.01 28.76
N SER A 126 -6.58 -29.21 29.92
CA SER A 126 -6.86 -28.51 31.18
C SER A 126 -5.73 -27.56 31.62
N GLU A 127 -4.68 -27.43 30.80
CA GLU A 127 -3.55 -26.56 31.08
C GLU A 127 -3.86 -25.10 30.71
N SER A 128 -3.40 -24.17 31.56
CA SER A 128 -3.51 -22.73 31.27
C SER A 128 -2.52 -22.34 30.17
N LEU A 129 -2.92 -21.41 29.28
CA LEU A 129 -2.02 -20.85 28.25
C LEU A 129 -0.76 -20.21 28.85
N GLU A 130 -0.77 -19.86 30.13
CA GLU A 130 0.37 -19.29 30.86
C GLU A 130 1.57 -20.24 30.90
N VAL A 131 1.35 -21.57 30.85
CA VAL A 131 2.42 -22.58 30.82
C VAL A 131 3.26 -22.52 29.54
N PHE A 132 2.70 -22.00 28.45
CA PHE A 132 3.40 -21.82 27.17
C PHE A 132 4.05 -20.45 27.02
N THR A 133 4.01 -19.62 28.05
CA THR A 133 4.61 -18.27 28.03
C THR A 133 5.97 -18.25 28.71
N ILE A 134 6.71 -17.16 28.48
CA ILE A 134 8.00 -16.93 29.14
C ILE A 134 7.88 -16.84 30.67
N GLY A 135 6.68 -16.59 31.20
CA GLY A 135 6.40 -16.59 32.64
C GLY A 135 6.56 -17.96 33.30
N ASN A 136 6.58 -19.06 32.54
CA ASN A 136 6.82 -20.41 33.07
C ASN A 136 8.32 -20.76 33.20
N VAL A 137 9.22 -19.87 32.79
CA VAL A 137 10.67 -20.08 32.87
C VAL A 137 11.21 -19.46 34.16
N LYS A 138 11.91 -20.26 34.99
CA LYS A 138 12.51 -19.78 36.24
C LYS A 138 13.50 -18.64 36.00
N GLU A 139 13.43 -17.60 36.84
CA GLU A 139 14.37 -16.47 36.82
C GLU A 139 15.83 -16.95 37.02
N GLY A 140 16.75 -16.35 36.26
CA GLY A 140 18.17 -16.74 36.28
C GLY A 140 18.50 -18.03 35.49
N SER A 141 17.52 -18.65 34.83
CA SER A 141 17.75 -19.87 34.06
C SER A 141 18.44 -19.63 32.72
N LYS A 142 19.23 -20.61 32.27
CA LYS A 142 19.91 -20.57 30.95
C LYS A 142 18.93 -20.59 29.77
N TRP A 143 17.67 -20.98 29.99
CA TRP A 143 16.63 -21.02 28.94
C TRP A 143 16.32 -19.66 28.32
N PHE A 144 16.53 -18.54 29.04
CA PHE A 144 16.41 -17.19 28.48
C PHE A 144 17.36 -16.94 27.30
N TRP A 145 18.52 -17.59 27.27
CA TRP A 145 19.43 -17.52 26.13
C TRP A 145 18.83 -18.13 24.87
N THR A 146 17.99 -19.17 24.99
CA THR A 146 17.27 -19.75 23.86
C THR A 146 16.26 -18.77 23.27
N HIS A 147 15.55 -18.00 24.12
CA HIS A 147 14.68 -16.91 23.66
C HIS A 147 15.46 -15.82 22.92
N CYS A 148 16.60 -15.41 23.48
CA CYS A 148 17.49 -14.43 22.87
C CYS A 148 17.98 -14.90 21.50
N LEU A 149 18.48 -16.13 21.41
CA LEU A 149 18.93 -16.75 20.16
C LEU A 149 17.80 -16.83 19.12
N ALA A 150 16.60 -17.27 19.53
CA ALA A 150 15.45 -17.34 18.64
C ALA A 150 15.08 -15.96 18.06
N LEU A 151 15.10 -14.91 18.89
CA LEU A 151 14.85 -13.54 18.44
C LEU A 151 15.90 -13.06 17.44
N TYR A 152 17.18 -13.38 17.66
CA TYR A 152 18.25 -13.07 16.70
C TYR A 152 18.05 -13.81 15.38
N VAL A 153 17.70 -15.09 15.41
CA VAL A 153 17.45 -15.88 14.18
C VAL A 153 16.25 -15.33 13.42
N ILE A 154 15.13 -15.04 14.09
CA ILE A 154 13.94 -14.45 13.47
C ILE A 154 14.29 -13.09 12.86
N SER A 155 14.96 -12.21 13.62
CA SER A 155 15.34 -10.87 13.15
C SER A 155 16.28 -10.93 11.95
N CYS A 156 17.31 -11.79 12.01
CA CYS A 156 18.25 -11.98 10.90
C CYS A 156 17.53 -12.51 9.65
N SER A 157 16.66 -13.51 9.81
CA SER A 157 15.87 -14.06 8.69
C SER A 157 14.96 -13.01 8.05
N ALA A 158 14.33 -12.14 8.87
CA ALA A 158 13.51 -11.04 8.39
C ALA A 158 14.34 -10.00 7.63
N CYS A 159 15.52 -9.61 8.14
CA CYS A 159 16.44 -8.70 7.47
C CYS A 159 16.92 -9.25 6.12
N VAL A 160 17.27 -10.54 6.06
CA VAL A 160 17.69 -11.20 4.81
C VAL A 160 16.56 -11.21 3.79
N LEU A 161 15.36 -11.63 4.18
CA LEU A 161 14.19 -11.61 3.30
C LEU A 161 13.85 -10.19 2.83
N LEU A 162 13.94 -9.21 3.72
CA LEU A 162 13.68 -7.81 3.40
C LEU A 162 14.68 -7.27 2.38
N HIS A 163 15.96 -7.62 2.50
CA HIS A 163 16.99 -7.25 1.53
C HIS A 163 16.71 -7.82 0.14
N PHE A 164 16.29 -9.08 0.05
CA PHE A 164 15.91 -9.69 -1.23
C PHE A 164 14.68 -9.02 -1.83
N GLU A 165 13.65 -8.77 -1.03
CA GLU A 165 12.42 -8.14 -1.53
C GLU A 165 12.67 -6.68 -1.93
N TYR A 166 13.48 -5.94 -1.17
CA TYR A 166 13.90 -4.58 -1.51
C TYR A 166 14.64 -4.52 -2.85
N LYS A 167 15.57 -5.45 -3.09
CA LYS A 167 16.26 -5.56 -4.38
C LYS A 167 15.30 -5.86 -5.52
N ASN A 168 14.32 -6.74 -5.31
CA ASN A 168 13.31 -7.07 -6.31
C ASN A 168 12.41 -5.87 -6.63
N ILE A 169 11.89 -5.19 -5.61
CA ILE A 169 11.04 -3.99 -5.77
C ILE A 169 11.80 -2.89 -6.49
N THR A 170 13.07 -2.65 -6.13
CA THR A 170 13.91 -1.65 -6.80
C THR A 170 14.08 -1.96 -8.29
N LYS A 171 14.33 -3.23 -8.66
CA LYS A 171 14.42 -3.65 -10.07
C LYS A 171 13.11 -3.43 -10.82
N MET A 172 11.98 -3.80 -10.23
CA MET A 172 10.66 -3.63 -10.84
C MET A 172 10.30 -2.15 -11.01
N ARG A 173 10.60 -1.31 -10.02
CA ARG A 173 10.38 0.13 -10.09
C ARG A 173 11.25 0.77 -11.17
N LEU A 174 12.52 0.35 -11.25
CA LEU A 174 13.42 0.83 -12.31
C LEU A 174 12.90 0.44 -13.69
N ALA A 175 12.54 -0.84 -13.89
CA ALA A 175 11.98 -1.32 -15.16
C ALA A 175 10.71 -0.56 -15.56
N HIS A 176 9.85 -0.23 -14.59
CA HIS A 176 8.67 0.57 -14.83
C HIS A 176 9.01 2.00 -15.24
N ILE A 177 9.95 2.67 -14.57
CA ILE A 177 10.37 4.03 -14.92
C ILE A 177 11.01 4.07 -16.31
N THR A 178 11.86 3.11 -16.65
CA THR A 178 12.54 3.06 -17.94
C THR A 178 11.63 2.62 -19.09
N GLY A 179 10.63 1.78 -18.81
CA GLY A 179 9.67 1.29 -19.81
C GLY A 179 8.41 2.14 -19.96
N SER A 180 8.18 3.11 -19.09
CA SER A 180 6.98 3.95 -19.14
C SER A 180 7.02 4.93 -20.31
N PRO A 181 5.87 5.19 -20.96
CA PRO A 181 5.78 6.23 -21.97
C PRO A 181 6.10 7.60 -21.35
N VAL A 182 6.52 8.53 -22.21
CA VAL A 182 6.87 9.91 -21.86
C VAL A 182 5.68 10.58 -21.16
N ASN A 183 5.73 10.67 -19.83
CA ASN A 183 4.71 11.34 -19.03
C ASN A 183 5.13 12.79 -18.80
N PRO A 184 4.23 13.78 -18.98
CA PRO A 184 4.49 15.16 -18.59
C PRO A 184 5.09 15.32 -17.18
N SER A 185 4.75 14.44 -16.23
CA SER A 185 5.29 14.46 -14.88
C SER A 185 6.81 14.28 -14.80
N HIS A 186 7.42 13.54 -15.74
CA HIS A 186 8.88 13.32 -15.76
C HIS A 186 9.65 14.61 -16.06
N PHE A 187 8.97 15.57 -16.65
CA PHE A 187 9.51 16.85 -17.10
C PHE A 187 9.02 18.02 -16.26
N THR A 188 8.19 17.75 -15.25
CA THR A 188 7.49 18.80 -14.52
C THR A 188 8.04 18.91 -13.10
N VAL A 189 8.53 20.10 -12.72
CA VAL A 189 9.15 20.34 -11.41
C VAL A 189 8.26 21.24 -10.55
N LEU A 190 7.94 20.79 -9.34
CA LEU A 190 7.17 21.59 -8.39
C LEU A 190 8.09 22.56 -7.62
N VAL A 191 8.07 23.84 -7.96
CA VAL A 191 8.74 24.91 -7.21
C VAL A 191 7.80 25.46 -6.15
N ARG A 192 8.33 25.73 -4.96
CA ARG A 192 7.57 26.27 -3.83
C ARG A 192 8.31 27.46 -3.24
N SER A 193 7.58 28.30 -2.49
CA SER A 193 8.16 29.41 -1.73
C SER A 193 8.89 30.44 -2.62
N ILE A 194 8.21 30.88 -3.68
CA ILE A 194 8.74 31.93 -4.57
C ILE A 194 8.84 33.24 -3.76
N PRO A 195 10.02 33.89 -3.73
CA PRO A 195 10.21 35.13 -2.98
C PRO A 195 9.32 36.25 -3.55
N CYS A 196 8.76 37.07 -2.66
CA CYS A 196 7.96 38.22 -3.05
C CYS A 196 8.89 39.35 -3.55
N SER A 197 8.68 39.79 -4.79
CA SER A 197 9.30 40.98 -5.35
C SER A 197 8.31 42.15 -5.32
N GLN A 198 8.74 43.33 -4.88
CA GLN A 198 7.88 44.53 -4.83
C GLN A 198 7.53 45.06 -6.24
N ASN A 199 8.40 44.82 -7.23
CA ASN A 199 8.30 45.43 -8.57
C ASN A 199 7.78 44.49 -9.67
N HIS A 200 7.69 43.18 -9.41
CA HIS A 200 7.34 42.18 -10.42
C HIS A 200 6.29 41.20 -9.90
N SER A 201 5.43 40.71 -10.80
CA SER A 201 4.50 39.63 -10.49
C SER A 201 5.27 38.33 -10.27
N TYR A 202 4.75 37.44 -9.40
CA TYR A 202 5.39 36.14 -9.13
C TYR A 202 5.67 35.32 -10.40
N SER A 203 4.77 35.39 -11.39
CA SER A 203 4.92 34.72 -12.68
C SER A 203 6.13 35.25 -13.46
N LYS A 204 6.28 36.59 -13.52
CA LYS A 204 7.40 37.22 -14.20
C LYS A 204 8.74 36.93 -13.50
N SER A 205 8.76 36.99 -12.17
CA SER A 205 9.97 36.65 -11.40
C SER A 205 10.44 35.21 -11.62
N VAL A 206 9.50 34.27 -11.80
CA VAL A 206 9.81 32.87 -12.16
C VAL A 206 10.32 32.77 -13.59
N GLU A 207 9.65 33.42 -14.54
CA GLU A 207 10.06 33.44 -15.94
C GLU A 207 11.47 34.01 -16.12
N ASP A 208 11.76 35.17 -15.51
CA ASP A 208 13.06 35.82 -15.56
C ASP A 208 14.16 34.92 -14.95
N PHE A 209 13.88 34.28 -13.81
CA PHE A 209 14.83 33.36 -13.17
C PHE A 209 15.15 32.15 -14.04
N PHE A 210 14.13 31.40 -14.51
CA PHE A 210 14.38 30.17 -15.25
C PHE A 210 14.87 30.41 -16.68
N SER A 211 14.45 31.51 -17.32
CA SER A 211 15.00 31.90 -18.62
C SER A 211 16.48 32.32 -18.53
N THR A 212 16.89 32.97 -17.43
CA THR A 212 18.29 33.38 -17.23
C THR A 212 19.20 32.21 -16.88
N TYR A 213 18.81 31.37 -15.91
CA TYR A 213 19.68 30.29 -15.41
C TYR A 213 19.55 28.98 -16.19
N TYR A 214 18.40 28.72 -16.83
CA TYR A 214 18.12 27.47 -17.54
C TYR A 214 17.55 27.70 -18.96
N PRO A 215 18.17 28.53 -19.81
CA PRO A 215 17.62 28.94 -21.10
C PRO A 215 17.37 27.76 -22.08
N ALA A 216 18.17 26.71 -22.00
CA ALA A 216 18.07 25.56 -22.90
C ALA A 216 16.96 24.55 -22.50
N SER A 217 16.55 24.54 -21.24
CA SER A 217 15.64 23.52 -20.67
C SER A 217 14.29 24.08 -20.23
N TYR A 218 14.21 25.40 -20.02
CA TYR A 218 12.99 26.08 -19.66
C TYR A 218 12.03 26.16 -20.84
N VAL A 219 10.77 25.75 -20.62
CA VAL A 219 9.73 25.79 -21.67
C VAL A 219 8.55 26.64 -21.21
N SER A 220 7.94 26.29 -20.07
CA SER A 220 6.84 27.08 -19.52
C SER A 220 6.64 26.81 -18.03
N HIS A 221 5.83 27.68 -17.40
CA HIS A 221 5.45 27.56 -16.01
C HIS A 221 3.95 27.73 -15.85
N GLN A 222 3.38 27.09 -14.83
CA GLN A 222 1.98 27.28 -14.43
C GLN A 222 1.94 27.69 -12.95
N MET A 223 1.40 28.88 -12.69
CA MET A 223 1.14 29.35 -11.32
C MET A 223 -0.04 28.57 -10.71
N VAL A 224 0.11 28.09 -9.48
CA VAL A 224 -1.00 27.49 -8.71
C VAL A 224 -1.57 28.56 -7.79
N TYR A 225 -2.87 28.78 -7.92
CA TYR A 225 -3.62 29.74 -7.11
C TYR A 225 -4.48 29.02 -6.07
N ARG A 226 -4.73 29.68 -4.93
CA ARG A 226 -5.63 29.16 -3.91
C ARG A 226 -7.08 29.28 -4.40
N ALA A 227 -7.62 28.20 -4.96
CA ALA A 227 -8.94 28.19 -5.57
C ALA A 227 -10.11 27.99 -4.57
N GLY A 228 -9.88 27.96 -3.25
CA GLY A 228 -10.88 27.49 -2.27
C GLY A 228 -12.26 28.18 -2.25
N ARG A 229 -12.44 29.40 -2.80
CA ARG A 229 -13.78 30.00 -3.04
C ARG A 229 -14.35 29.64 -4.41
N VAL A 230 -13.50 29.52 -5.41
CA VAL A 230 -13.83 29.19 -6.80
C VAL A 230 -14.19 27.70 -6.91
N ASP A 231 -13.43 26.81 -6.26
CA ASP A 231 -13.72 25.37 -6.19
C ASP A 231 -15.10 25.11 -5.57
N LYS A 232 -15.42 25.83 -4.49
CA LYS A 232 -16.74 25.77 -3.85
C LYS A 232 -17.85 26.20 -4.80
N LEU A 233 -17.60 27.25 -5.60
CA LEU A 233 -18.55 27.76 -6.58
C LEU A 233 -18.72 26.79 -7.76
N MET A 234 -17.62 26.21 -8.27
CA MET A 234 -17.65 25.24 -9.37
C MET A 234 -18.36 23.95 -8.97
N VAL A 235 -18.19 23.48 -7.73
CA VAL A 235 -18.94 22.34 -7.18
C VAL A 235 -20.41 22.70 -6.98
N LEU A 236 -20.73 23.91 -6.50
CA LEU A 236 -22.13 24.37 -6.35
C LEU A 236 -22.86 24.48 -7.70
N CYS A 237 -22.16 24.96 -8.74
CA CYS A 237 -22.70 25.10 -10.09
C CYS A 237 -22.70 23.79 -10.89
N GLY A 238 -22.29 22.66 -10.30
CA GLY A 238 -22.28 21.35 -10.95
C GLY A 238 -21.25 21.20 -12.09
N LEU A 239 -20.27 22.12 -12.18
CA LEU A 239 -19.26 22.13 -13.24
C LEU A 239 -18.12 21.13 -12.98
N VAL A 240 -18.00 20.60 -11.76
CA VAL A 240 -17.02 19.57 -11.38
C VAL A 240 -17.70 18.54 -10.48
N SER A 241 -17.66 17.26 -10.85
CA SER A 241 -18.15 16.18 -9.97
C SER A 241 -17.22 16.04 -8.76
N PRO A 242 -17.75 15.97 -7.52
CA PRO A 242 -16.93 15.97 -6.32
C PRO A 242 -16.13 14.67 -6.20
N LEU A 243 -14.82 14.73 -6.46
CA LEU A 243 -13.89 13.77 -5.87
C LEU A 243 -13.79 14.10 -4.38
N THR A 244 -14.32 13.21 -3.57
CA THR A 244 -14.46 13.27 -2.12
C THR A 244 -13.12 13.49 -1.41
N THR A 245 -12.80 14.72 -1.03
CA THR A 245 -11.89 14.99 0.09
C THR A 245 -12.73 15.28 1.34
N LYS A 246 -12.85 14.26 2.22
CA LYS A 246 -13.38 14.43 3.57
C LYS A 246 -12.50 15.42 4.33
N ASN A 247 -13.12 16.43 4.94
CA ASN A 247 -12.55 17.26 5.99
C ASN A 247 -11.97 16.42 7.13
N PRO A 248 -10.87 16.86 7.75
CA PRO A 248 -10.74 16.84 9.19
C PRO A 248 -11.02 18.25 9.75
N THR A 249 -11.87 18.25 10.75
CA THR A 249 -12.32 19.36 11.59
C THR A 249 -11.18 20.05 12.34
N GLY A 250 -11.31 21.38 12.49
CA GLY A 250 -10.98 22.09 13.71
C GLY A 250 -9.67 22.89 13.73
N CYS A 251 -9.76 24.21 13.59
CA CYS A 251 -9.06 25.18 14.46
C CYS A 251 -9.65 26.59 14.24
N ARG A 252 -10.02 27.25 15.34
CA ARG A 252 -10.53 28.63 15.42
C ARG A 252 -9.42 29.65 15.07
N PRO A 253 -9.77 30.87 14.65
CA PRO A 253 -8.82 31.89 14.22
C PRO A 253 -8.28 32.63 15.45
N ASP A 254 -6.97 32.83 15.53
CA ASP A 254 -6.36 34.05 16.09
C ASP A 254 -4.85 34.06 15.82
N LEU A 255 -4.35 35.26 15.51
CA LEU A 255 -2.96 35.69 15.27
C LEU A 255 -2.33 35.51 13.85
N CYS A 256 -2.49 36.60 13.08
CA CYS A 256 -1.59 37.22 12.09
C CYS A 256 -0.25 36.54 11.71
N HIS A 257 -0.14 36.09 10.45
CA HIS A 257 0.86 36.52 9.46
C HIS A 257 0.50 35.94 8.06
N PRO A 258 0.51 36.71 6.96
CA PRO A 258 0.14 36.18 5.64
C PRO A 258 1.34 35.50 4.99
N SER A 259 1.51 34.19 5.21
CA SER A 259 2.38 33.36 4.38
C SER A 259 1.63 32.97 3.10
N ASN A 260 1.70 33.84 2.10
CA ASN A 260 1.31 33.54 0.72
C ASN A 260 2.45 32.77 0.06
N SER A 261 2.46 31.44 0.18
CA SER A 261 3.34 30.58 -0.61
C SER A 261 2.55 29.97 -1.76
N PRO A 262 2.66 30.45 -3.01
CA PRO A 262 2.19 29.71 -4.17
C PRO A 262 3.11 28.51 -4.42
N HIS A 263 2.48 27.39 -4.74
CA HIS A 263 3.15 26.23 -5.33
C HIS A 263 3.14 26.40 -6.86
N LEU A 264 4.13 25.87 -7.57
CA LEU A 264 4.30 26.10 -9.01
C LEU A 264 4.74 24.81 -9.69
N MET A 265 4.05 24.37 -10.74
CA MET A 265 4.54 23.28 -11.60
C MET A 265 5.22 23.90 -12.83
N LEU A 266 6.54 23.72 -12.96
CA LEU A 266 7.32 23.97 -14.18
C LEU A 266 7.11 22.82 -15.14
N LYS A 267 7.01 23.03 -16.45
CA LYS A 267 6.95 21.94 -17.45
C LYS A 267 8.13 22.09 -18.40
N SER A 268 8.98 21.08 -18.55
CA SER A 268 10.21 21.09 -19.37
C SER A 268 10.11 20.09 -20.53
N TYR A 269 9.50 20.46 -21.65
CA TYR A 269 9.37 19.55 -22.80
C TYR A 269 10.48 19.74 -23.84
N ASN A 270 11.34 18.75 -24.08
CA ASN A 270 12.09 18.65 -25.34
C ASN A 270 12.58 17.22 -25.67
N PRO A 271 11.94 16.48 -26.60
CA PRO A 271 12.57 15.35 -27.26
C PRO A 271 13.06 15.76 -28.65
N LYS A 272 14.37 15.93 -28.84
CA LYS A 272 15.00 15.76 -30.15
C LYS A 272 15.78 14.44 -30.16
N PRO A 273 15.60 13.59 -31.17
CA PRO A 273 16.36 12.35 -31.29
C PRO A 273 17.74 12.69 -31.86
N THR A 274 18.80 12.37 -31.12
CA THR A 274 20.15 12.30 -31.72
C THR A 274 20.86 11.08 -31.20
N THR A 275 21.37 10.33 -32.16
CA THR A 275 22.00 9.02 -32.09
C THR A 275 23.39 9.09 -31.43
N VAL A 276 23.71 8.04 -30.66
CA VAL A 276 25.05 7.53 -30.27
C VAL A 276 25.95 8.40 -29.38
N ALA A 277 26.25 7.88 -28.17
CA ALA A 277 27.60 7.48 -27.73
C ALA A 277 27.64 7.44 -26.19
N GLY A 278 28.12 6.31 -25.63
CA GLY A 278 28.18 6.11 -24.19
C GLY A 278 29.17 7.02 -23.48
N MET A 279 28.85 7.36 -22.24
CA MET A 279 29.82 7.55 -21.18
C MET A 279 29.07 7.55 -19.84
N GLY A 280 29.54 6.73 -18.91
CA GLY A 280 28.99 6.64 -17.57
C GLY A 280 29.41 7.80 -16.66
N ILE A 281 29.14 7.57 -15.37
CA ILE A 281 29.53 8.27 -14.13
C ILE A 281 28.26 8.72 -13.39
N LEU A 282 27.82 7.99 -12.35
CA LEU A 282 28.25 8.06 -10.94
C LEU A 282 27.96 9.42 -10.28
N ALA A 283 26.81 9.51 -9.60
CA ALA A 283 26.67 9.82 -8.17
C ALA A 283 25.17 9.78 -7.82
#